data_AF-A0A660PPR6-F1
#
_entry.id   AF-A0A660PPR6-F1
#
_cell.length_a   1.000
_cell.length_b   1.000
_cell.length_c   1.000
_cell.angle_alpha   90.00
_cell.angle_beta   90.00
_cell.angle_gamma   90.00
#
_symmetry.space_group_name_H-M   'P 1'
#
loop_
_entity.id
_entity.type
_entity.pdbx_description
1 polymer ?
#
loop_
_entity_poly.entity_id
_entity_poly.type
_entity_poly.pdbx_seq_one_letter_code
_entity_poly.pdbx_strand_id
1 'polypeptide(L)' 'MNARRSQDPESVVRDIRRNTRRKYSTEEKIRIVLEGLKGEVSIAELCRREGIVSNLYYRWSKDFLE' A
#
# COMPACT_ATOMS: atom_id res chain seq x y z
N MET A 1 -13.28 -12.77 -35.09
CA MET A 1 -13.59 -11.34 -35.28
C MET A 1 -13.18 -10.61 -34.01
N ASN A 2 -12.06 -9.89 -34.07
CA ASN A 2 -11.40 -9.35 -32.88
C ASN A 2 -12.12 -8.07 -32.46
N ALA A 3 -12.94 -8.15 -31.42
CA ALA A 3 -13.63 -7.00 -30.87
C ALA A 3 -12.56 -6.01 -30.40
N ARG A 4 -12.39 -4.91 -31.13
CA ARG A 4 -11.68 -3.74 -30.66
C ARG A 4 -12.34 -3.37 -29.34
N ARG A 5 -11.66 -3.67 -28.22
CA ARG A 5 -11.98 -3.11 -26.90
C ARG A 5 -11.92 -1.60 -27.11
N SER A 6 -13.06 -0.98 -27.34
CA SER A 6 -13.23 0.44 -27.11
C SER A 6 -12.84 0.62 -25.65
N GLN A 7 -11.60 1.04 -25.38
CA GLN A 7 -11.17 1.28 -24.01
C GLN A 7 -11.97 2.49 -23.54
N ASP A 8 -13.06 2.21 -22.83
CA ASP A 8 -13.81 3.20 -22.12
C ASP A 8 -12.84 4.06 -21.28
N PRO A 9 -12.95 5.40 -21.28
CA PRO A 9 -12.02 6.28 -20.56
C PRO A 9 -11.84 5.88 -19.08
N GLU A 10 -12.88 5.36 -18.41
CA GLU A 10 -12.77 4.89 -17.03
C GLU A 10 -11.87 3.66 -16.90
N SER A 11 -11.91 2.77 -17.90
CA SER A 11 -11.04 1.59 -17.94
C SER A 11 -9.56 1.99 -18.02
N VAL A 12 -9.24 2.99 -18.84
CA VAL A 12 -7.87 3.53 -18.98
C VAL A 12 -7.42 4.18 -17.68
N VAL A 13 -8.26 5.03 -17.06
CA VAL A 13 -7.95 5.68 -15.77
C VAL A 13 -7.74 4.65 -14.66
N ARG A 14 -8.53 3.57 -14.63
CA ARG A 14 -8.38 2.48 -13.67
C ARG A 14 -7.05 1.76 -13.83
N ASP A 15 -6.65 1.49 -15.07
CA ASP A 15 -5.37 0.84 -15.38
C ASP A 15 -4.18 1.74 -15.01
N ILE A 16 -4.26 3.04 -15.31
CA ILE A 16 -3.24 4.02 -14.88
C ILE A 16 -3.10 4.01 -13.36
N ARG A 17 -4.22 4.10 -12.61
CA ARG A 17 -4.20 4.07 -11.13
C ARG A 17 -3.63 2.77 -10.58
N ARG A 18 -3.88 1.64 -11.25
CA ARG A 18 -3.32 0.34 -10.85
C ARG A 18 -1.81 0.31 -11.09
N ASN A 19 -1.36 0.77 -12.25
CA ASN A 19 0.05 0.68 -12.64
C ASN A 19 0.94 1.69 -11.89
N THR A 20 0.39 2.85 -11.56
CA THR A 20 1.06 3.91 -10.78
C THR A 20 0.95 3.74 -9.27
N ARG A 21 0.24 2.71 -8.79
CA ARG A 21 0.11 2.43 -7.35
C ARG A 21 1.49 2.18 -6.74
N ARG A 22 1.81 2.90 -5.66
CA ARG A 22 3.04 2.70 -4.90
C ARG A 22 3.17 1.24 -4.47
N LYS A 23 4.32 0.63 -4.76
CA LYS A 23 4.69 -0.70 -4.31
C LYS A 23 5.67 -0.55 -3.16
N TYR A 24 5.42 -1.27 -2.07
CA TYR A 24 6.33 -1.35 -0.94
C TYR A 24 7.14 -2.64 -1.05
N SER A 25 8.46 -2.53 -1.00
CA SER A 25 9.34 -3.69 -0.88
C SER A 25 9.10 -4.39 0.45
N THR A 26 9.52 -5.66 0.55
CA THR A 26 9.44 -6.39 1.83
C THR A 26 10.24 -5.68 2.92
N GLU A 27 11.41 -5.13 2.58
CA GLU A 27 12.26 -4.39 3.51
C GLU A 27 11.59 -3.12 4.04
N GLU A 28 10.93 -2.35 3.16
CA GLU A 28 10.17 -1.16 3.57
C GLU A 28 9.04 -1.53 4.53
N LYS A 29 8.29 -2.61 4.25
CA LYS A 29 7.21 -3.08 5.14
C LYS A 29 7.74 -3.43 6.52
N ILE A 30 8.84 -4.19 6.58
CA ILE A 30 9.46 -4.61 7.84
C ILE A 30 9.94 -3.39 8.64
N ARG A 31 10.61 -2.43 8.00
CA ARG A 31 11.06 -1.19 8.65
C ARG A 31 9.91 -0.46 9.33
N ILE A 32 8.80 -0.28 8.61
CA ILE A 32 7.62 0.41 9.12
C ILE A 32 6.99 -0.36 10.29
N VAL A 33 6.88 -1.69 10.19
CA VAL A 33 6.35 -2.52 11.28
C VAL A 33 7.22 -2.39 12.53
N LEU A 34 8.54 -2.52 12.40
CA LEU A 34 9.47 -2.44 13.53
C LEU A 34 9.42 -1.07 14.22
N GLU A 35 9.31 0.02 13.45
CA GLU A 35 9.17 1.35 14.03
C GLU A 35 7.85 1.51 14.81
N GLY A 36 6.76 0.96 14.28
CA GLY A 36 5.48 0.96 14.99
C GLY A 36 5.50 0.13 16.28
N LEU A 37 6.22 -1.01 16.29
CA LEU A 37 6.42 -1.84 17.48
C LEU A 37 7.30 -1.16 18.53
N LYS A 38 8.22 -0.29 18.11
CA LYS A 38 9.07 0.50 19.02
C LYS A 38 8.26 1.46 19.88
N GLY A 39 7.09 1.91 19.40
CA GLY A 39 6.13 2.69 20.18
C GLY A 39 6.54 4.13 20.48
N GLU A 40 7.58 4.66 19.82
CA GLU A 40 8.06 6.04 20.01
C GLU A 40 7.10 7.09 19.45
N VAL A 41 6.35 6.74 18.40
CA VAL A 41 5.32 7.57 17.77
C VAL A 41 4.03 6.78 17.68
N SER A 42 2.90 7.50 17.63
CA SER A 42 1.62 6.84 17.40
C SER A 42 1.57 6.18 16.02
N ILE A 43 0.86 5.04 15.90
CA ILE A 43 0.66 4.36 14.61
C ILE A 43 0.01 5.30 13.58
N ALA A 44 -0.87 6.19 14.02
CA ALA A 44 -1.51 7.18 13.15
C ALA A 44 -0.49 8.16 12.55
N GLU A 45 0.47 8.64 13.35
CA GLU A 45 1.53 9.53 12.90
C GLU A 45 2.49 8.83 11.94
N LEU A 46 2.93 7.62 12.30
CA LEU A 46 3.76 6.78 11.45
C LEU A 46 3.10 6.54 10.08
N CYS A 47 1.81 6.17 10.07
CA CYS A 47 1.07 5.91 8.84
C CYS A 47 0.99 7.15 7.93
N ARG A 48 0.80 8.34 8.50
CA ARG A 48 0.78 9.61 7.74
C ARG A 48 2.14 9.90 7.10
N ARG A 49 3.23 9.71 7.86
CA ARG A 49 4.61 9.96 7.38
C ARG A 49 4.99 9.02 6.24
N GLU A 50 4.63 7.74 6.37
CA GLU A 50 4.94 6.70 5.37
C GLU A 50 3.96 6.67 4.18
N GLY A 51 2.87 7.45 4.26
CA GLY A 51 1.82 7.51 3.25
C GLY A 51 1.01 6.23 3.14
N ILE A 52 0.83 5.51 4.25
CA ILE A 52 0.03 4.29 4.33
C ILE A 52 -1.26 4.50 5.12
N VAL A 53 -2.24 3.64 4.85
CA VAL A 53 -3.48 3.58 5.64
C VAL A 53 -3.22 2.70 6.86
N SER A 54 -3.76 3.05 8.04
CA SER A 54 -3.56 2.28 9.28
C SER A 54 -3.91 0.79 9.15
N ASN A 55 -4.96 0.44 8.40
CA ASN A 55 -5.31 -0.96 8.14
C ASN A 55 -4.18 -1.74 7.44
N LEU A 56 -3.39 -1.07 6.59
CA LEU A 56 -2.26 -1.69 5.91
C LEU A 56 -1.13 -2.03 6.88
N TYR A 57 -0.85 -1.13 7.84
CA TYR A 57 0.11 -1.37 8.91
C TYR A 57 -0.27 -2.61 9.72
N TYR A 58 -1.50 -2.70 10.22
CA TYR A 58 -1.92 -3.82 11.07
C TYR A 58 -1.89 -5.15 10.33
N ARG A 59 -2.21 -5.17 9.04
CA ARG A 59 -2.05 -6.39 8.22
C ARG A 59 -0.60 -6.83 8.13
N TRP A 60 0.32 -5.91 7.82
CA TRP A 60 1.75 -6.25 7.77
C TRP A 60 2.32 -6.65 9.13
N SER A 61 1.89 -5.98 10.20
CA SER A 61 2.29 -6.34 11.57
C SER A 61 1.82 -7.74 11.93
N LYS A 62 0.62 -8.14 11.48
CA LYS A 62 0.12 -9.50 11.66
C LYS A 62 0.95 -10.50 10.85
N ASP A 63 1.09 -10.26 9.54
CA ASP A 63 1.87 -11.12 8.63
C ASP A 63 3.35 -11.28 9.03
N PHE A 64 3.90 -10.33 9.80
CA PHE A 64 5.28 -10.35 10.26
C PHE A 64 5.47 -11.10 11.58
N LEU A 65 4.44 -11.16 12.44
CA LEU A 65 4.51 -11.75 13.78
C LEU A 65 3.97 -13.19 13.84
N GLU A 66 3.17 -13.60 12.85
CA GLU A 66 2.70 -14.98 12.62
C GLU A 66 3.68 -15.77 11.75
#